data_AF-W4L349-F1
#
_entry.id   AF-W4L349-F1
#
_cell.length_a   1.000
_cell.length_b   1.000
_cell.length_c   1.000
_cell.angle_alpha   90.00
_cell.angle_beta   90.00
_cell.angle_gamma   90.00
#
_symmetry.space_group_name_H-M   'P 1'
#
loop_
_entity.id
_entity.type
_entity.pdbx_description
1 polymer ?
#
loop_
_entity_poly.entity_id
_entity_poly.type
_entity_poly.pdbx_seq_one_letter_code
_entity_poly.pdbx_strand_id
1 'polypeptide(L)'
;MASGTQRSTNSTPKMLHEDITDQRAWIQPPLMDWYIPFPESAMAELDHALDVIDQLRQPVYTLALDQFPHLNACRRVMAQVRTTLHQTGMAILDRLPVERYNTEQNKAIYWLFGHLLGRVVDQKWGGTRLYDVKDAGKPLGHGVRRSITNLDQPFHTDGPWLSMTPQIVGLFCLQTAQTGGMSRLVSLVTAHNEMRRLHP
;
A
#
# COMPACT_ATOMS: atom_id res chain seq x y z
N MET A 1 -6.56 -38.51 -15.03
CA MET A 1 -7.09 -38.56 -13.65
C MET A 1 -7.38 -37.14 -13.21
N ALA A 2 -8.59 -36.88 -12.75
CA ALA A 2 -9.17 -35.54 -12.60
C ALA A 2 -8.48 -34.73 -11.48
N SER A 3 -8.01 -33.52 -11.81
CA SER A 3 -7.63 -32.53 -10.81
C SER A 3 -8.90 -31.90 -10.24
N GLY A 4 -9.23 -32.26 -9.00
CA GLY A 4 -10.37 -31.70 -8.28
C GLY A 4 -10.21 -30.19 -8.12
N THR A 5 -11.13 -29.44 -8.71
CA THR A 5 -11.42 -28.05 -8.36
C THR A 5 -11.87 -28.04 -6.91
N GLN A 6 -11.02 -27.55 -5.99
CA GLN A 6 -11.46 -27.21 -4.64
C GLN A 6 -12.55 -26.15 -4.75
N ARG A 7 -13.80 -26.59 -4.55
CA ARG A 7 -14.94 -25.69 -4.37
C ARG A 7 -14.67 -24.84 -3.14
N SER A 8 -14.62 -23.52 -3.33
CA SER A 8 -14.80 -22.53 -2.28
C SER A 8 -15.96 -22.97 -1.40
N THR A 9 -15.70 -23.23 -0.11
CA THR A 9 -16.75 -23.47 0.85
C THR A 9 -17.60 -22.21 0.93
N ASN A 10 -18.86 -22.28 0.48
CA ASN A 10 -19.88 -21.25 0.68
C ASN A 10 -20.19 -21.12 2.19
N SER A 11 -19.26 -20.57 2.97
CA SER A 11 -19.58 -20.06 4.29
C SER A 11 -20.25 -18.70 4.08
N THR A 12 -21.53 -18.60 4.45
CA THR A 12 -22.20 -17.30 4.57
C THR A 12 -21.29 -16.38 5.38
N PRO A 13 -20.98 -15.16 4.92
CA PRO A 13 -20.15 -14.24 5.69
C PRO A 13 -20.76 -14.07 7.09
N LYS A 14 -19.96 -14.30 8.13
CA LYS A 14 -20.44 -14.15 9.50
C LYS A 14 -20.77 -12.68 9.72
N MET A 15 -22.05 -12.40 9.97
CA MET A 15 -22.47 -11.06 10.34
C MET A 15 -21.90 -10.71 11.72
N LEU A 16 -21.34 -9.51 11.83
CA LEU A 16 -20.83 -8.97 13.08
C LEU A 16 -21.99 -8.25 13.78
N HIS A 17 -22.35 -8.74 14.97
CA HIS A 17 -23.47 -8.22 15.76
C HIS A 17 -23.00 -7.42 16.98
N GLU A 18 -21.70 -7.19 17.11
CA GLU A 18 -21.08 -6.44 18.20
C GLU A 18 -20.25 -5.29 17.65
N ASP A 19 -20.08 -4.24 18.47
CA ASP A 19 -19.24 -3.11 18.09
C ASP A 19 -17.79 -3.54 18.18
N ILE A 20 -17.01 -3.19 17.15
CA ILE A 20 -15.57 -3.41 17.18
C ILE A 20 -14.94 -2.20 17.88
N THR A 21 -14.15 -2.44 18.92
CA THR A 21 -13.66 -1.39 19.84
C THR A 21 -12.14 -1.29 19.90
N ASP A 22 -11.42 -2.03 19.06
CA ASP A 22 -9.96 -1.92 18.98
C ASP A 22 -9.50 -0.64 18.25
N GLN A 23 -8.19 -0.47 18.11
CA GLN A 23 -7.57 0.73 17.56
C GLN A 23 -7.93 1.02 16.08
N ARG A 24 -8.63 0.12 15.39
CA ARG A 24 -9.15 0.37 14.04
C ARG A 24 -10.46 1.16 14.06
N ALA A 25 -11.14 1.26 15.20
CA ALA A 25 -12.42 1.95 15.37
C ALA A 25 -12.24 3.46 15.65
N TRP A 26 -11.54 4.18 14.76
CA TRP A 26 -11.29 5.62 14.90
C TRP A 26 -12.26 6.48 14.07
N ILE A 27 -12.57 7.70 14.55
CA ILE A 27 -13.27 8.77 13.81
C ILE A 27 -12.29 9.89 13.47
N GLN A 28 -11.56 10.36 14.48
CA GLN A 28 -10.42 11.26 14.33
C GLN A 28 -9.16 10.48 14.69
N PRO A 29 -8.34 10.10 13.72
CA PRO A 29 -7.18 9.28 14.01
C PRO A 29 -6.10 10.09 14.73
N PRO A 30 -5.42 9.51 15.73
CA PRO A 30 -4.24 10.12 16.31
C PRO A 30 -3.07 9.99 15.31
N LEU A 31 -2.99 10.91 14.34
CA LEU A 31 -2.03 10.82 13.22
C LEU A 31 -0.59 10.57 13.68
N MET A 32 -0.19 11.16 14.82
CA MET A 32 1.13 10.96 15.43
C MET A 32 1.47 9.48 15.68
N ASP A 33 0.49 8.66 16.06
CA ASP A 33 0.70 7.23 16.35
C ASP A 33 0.86 6.41 15.06
N TRP A 34 0.58 7.00 13.90
CA TRP A 34 0.71 6.35 12.60
C TRP A 34 2.04 6.66 11.93
N TYR A 35 2.76 7.69 12.38
CA TYR A 35 4.06 8.07 11.85
C TYR A 35 5.16 7.15 12.37
N ILE A 36 5.91 6.59 11.43
CA ILE A 36 7.03 5.71 11.72
C ILE A 36 8.27 6.38 11.14
N PRO A 37 9.20 6.83 12.01
CA PRO A 37 10.40 7.50 11.56
C PRO A 37 11.25 6.53 10.72
N PHE A 38 11.80 7.02 9.62
CA PHE A 38 12.77 6.26 8.83
C PHE A 38 14.19 6.55 9.31
N PRO A 39 14.86 5.62 10.03
CA PRO A 39 16.13 5.89 10.70
C PRO A 39 17.30 5.98 9.71
N GLU A 40 18.33 6.74 10.08
CA GLU A 40 19.54 6.90 9.28
C GLU A 40 20.23 5.57 8.93
N SER A 41 20.17 4.58 9.83
CA SER A 41 20.69 3.24 9.55
C SER A 41 19.95 2.54 8.41
N ALA A 42 18.63 2.72 8.28
CA ALA A 42 17.86 2.21 7.16
C ALA A 42 18.11 3.02 5.89
N MET A 43 18.34 4.34 6.01
CA MET A 43 18.77 5.16 4.87
C MET A 43 20.09 4.68 4.29
N ALA A 44 21.10 4.44 5.14
CA ALA A 44 22.41 3.95 4.69
C ALA A 44 22.33 2.57 4.03
N GLU A 45 21.48 1.68 4.54
CA GLU A 45 21.19 0.39 3.91
C GLU A 45 20.53 0.56 2.53
N LEU A 46 19.57 1.48 2.39
CA LEU A 46 18.96 1.78 1.09
C LEU A 46 19.96 2.33 0.08
N ASP A 47 20.80 3.30 0.50
CA ASP A 47 21.81 3.89 -0.37
C ASP A 47 22.76 2.80 -0.91
N HIS A 48 23.21 1.88 -0.05
CA HIS A 48 24.02 0.75 -0.47
C HIS A 48 23.27 -0.22 -1.40
N ALA A 49 22.00 -0.52 -1.13
CA ALA A 49 21.20 -1.37 -2.00
C ALA A 49 21.01 -0.76 -3.39
N LEU A 50 20.86 0.57 -3.48
CA LEU A 50 20.74 1.26 -4.76
C LEU A 50 22.03 1.19 -5.59
N ASP A 51 23.20 1.29 -4.95
CA ASP A 51 24.49 1.08 -5.65
C ASP A 51 24.55 -0.31 -6.29
N VAL A 52 24.07 -1.33 -5.57
CA VAL A 52 23.99 -2.71 -6.09
C VAL A 52 22.97 -2.81 -7.23
N ILE A 53 21.79 -2.20 -7.09
CA ILE A 53 20.75 -2.20 -8.13
C ILE A 53 21.27 -1.58 -9.44
N ASP A 54 21.95 -0.44 -9.33
CA ASP A 54 22.50 0.28 -10.49
C ASP A 54 23.59 -0.54 -11.20
N GLN A 55 24.34 -1.38 -10.47
CA GLN A 55 25.31 -2.32 -11.04
C GLN A 55 24.64 -3.54 -11.69
N LEU A 56 23.57 -4.07 -11.11
CA LEU A 56 22.85 -5.24 -11.63
C LEU A 56 22.17 -4.94 -12.98
N ARG A 57 21.70 -3.70 -13.19
CA ARG A 57 20.99 -3.25 -14.41
C ARG A 57 19.80 -4.13 -14.81
N GLN A 58 19.16 -4.76 -13.83
CA GLN A 58 17.99 -5.59 -14.05
C GLN A 58 16.70 -4.78 -13.89
N PRO A 59 15.58 -5.21 -14.51
CA PRO A 59 14.31 -4.53 -14.32
C PRO A 59 13.85 -4.56 -12.85
N VAL A 60 13.26 -3.46 -12.36
CA VAL A 60 12.82 -3.33 -10.95
C VAL A 60 11.96 -4.51 -10.50
N TYR A 61 11.05 -5.00 -11.34
CA TYR A 61 10.13 -6.08 -11.01
C TYR A 61 10.78 -7.48 -10.92
N THR A 62 12.08 -7.61 -11.21
CA THR A 62 12.85 -8.84 -11.02
C THR A 62 13.72 -8.80 -9.77
N LEU A 63 13.73 -7.68 -9.03
CA LEU A 63 14.46 -7.56 -7.77
C LEU A 63 13.85 -8.48 -6.72
N ALA A 64 14.70 -9.25 -6.05
CA ALA A 64 14.34 -10.14 -4.96
C ALA A 64 15.11 -9.80 -3.67
N LEU A 65 14.46 -9.98 -2.51
CA LEU A 65 15.02 -9.58 -1.22
C LEU A 65 16.26 -10.38 -0.79
N ASP A 66 16.49 -11.55 -1.37
CA ASP A 66 17.69 -12.38 -1.16
C ASP A 66 18.95 -11.75 -1.76
N GLN A 67 18.80 -10.91 -2.80
CA GLN A 67 19.88 -10.09 -3.36
C GLN A 67 20.33 -8.98 -2.40
N PHE A 68 19.53 -8.66 -1.37
CA PHE A 68 19.78 -7.57 -0.42
C PHE A 68 19.74 -8.07 1.04
N PRO A 69 20.66 -8.98 1.44
CA PRO A 69 20.66 -9.55 2.79
C PRO A 69 21.00 -8.55 3.89
N HIS A 70 21.62 -7.41 3.54
CA HIS A 70 22.07 -6.39 4.49
C HIS A 70 20.97 -5.44 4.97
N LEU A 71 19.73 -5.53 4.45
CA LEU A 71 18.60 -4.64 4.76
C LEU A 71 17.98 -4.87 6.16
N ASN A 72 18.79 -4.97 7.22
CA ASN A 72 18.34 -5.32 8.57
C ASN A 72 17.56 -4.18 9.26
N ALA A 73 18.03 -2.93 9.16
CA ALA A 73 17.32 -1.75 9.62
C ALA A 73 16.03 -1.52 8.81
N CYS A 74 16.08 -1.68 7.49
CA CYS A 74 14.89 -1.62 6.64
C CYS A 74 13.86 -2.68 7.06
N ARG A 75 14.26 -3.93 7.27
CA ARG A 75 13.37 -5.01 7.76
C ARG A 75 12.70 -4.64 9.09
N ARG A 76 13.45 -4.09 10.04
CA ARG A 76 12.91 -3.67 11.35
C ARG A 76 11.86 -2.58 11.21
N VAL A 77 12.13 -1.56 10.41
CA VAL A 77 11.22 -0.43 10.20
C VAL A 77 9.97 -0.87 9.44
N MET A 78 10.12 -1.68 8.39
CA MET A 78 8.96 -2.21 7.66
C MET A 78 8.14 -3.20 8.51
N ALA A 79 8.75 -3.91 9.46
CA ALA A 79 8.00 -4.68 10.45
C ALA A 79 7.18 -3.78 11.38
N GLN A 80 7.69 -2.61 11.79
CA GLN A 80 6.92 -1.62 12.53
C GLN A 80 5.74 -1.08 11.68
N VAL A 81 5.98 -0.74 10.41
CA VAL A 81 4.93 -0.35 9.45
C VAL A 81 3.82 -1.39 9.39
N ARG A 82 4.19 -2.66 9.24
CA ARG A 82 3.23 -3.76 9.21
C ARG A 82 2.44 -3.89 10.51
N THR A 83 3.10 -3.79 11.66
CA THR A 83 2.44 -3.86 12.98
C THR A 83 1.44 -2.72 13.16
N THR A 84 1.87 -1.47 12.93
CA THR A 84 1.00 -0.29 13.05
C THR A 84 -0.19 -0.39 12.08
N LEU A 85 0.05 -0.81 10.84
CA LEU A 85 -1.01 -1.00 9.84
C LEU A 85 -2.04 -2.05 10.29
N HIS A 86 -1.61 -3.18 10.86
CA HIS A 86 -2.54 -4.20 11.36
C HIS A 86 -3.32 -3.75 12.60
N GLN A 87 -2.72 -2.92 13.45
CA GLN A 87 -3.35 -2.43 14.67
C GLN A 87 -4.37 -1.32 14.40
N THR A 88 -4.08 -0.41 13.48
CA THR A 88 -4.87 0.82 13.30
C THR A 88 -5.61 0.88 11.95
N GLY A 89 -5.19 0.07 10.98
CA GLY A 89 -5.64 0.16 9.59
C GLY A 89 -4.87 1.18 8.75
N MET A 90 -3.89 1.91 9.31
CA MET A 90 -3.07 2.89 8.59
C MET A 90 -1.63 2.96 9.14
N ALA A 91 -0.67 3.30 8.29
CA ALA A 91 0.70 3.61 8.70
C ALA A 91 1.32 4.61 7.72
N ILE A 92 2.13 5.53 8.23
CA ILE A 92 2.85 6.53 7.44
C ILE A 92 4.34 6.39 7.75
N LEU A 93 5.14 6.01 6.76
CA LEU A 93 6.58 6.03 6.87
C LEU A 93 7.10 7.43 6.57
N ASP A 94 7.75 8.09 7.54
CA ASP A 94 8.13 9.50 7.45
C ASP A 94 9.58 9.76 7.92
N ARG A 95 10.40 10.57 7.26
CA ARG A 95 10.33 10.97 5.85
C ARG A 95 11.41 10.23 5.08
N LEU A 96 11.04 9.60 3.97
CA LEU A 96 12.01 9.16 2.97
C LEU A 96 12.36 10.34 2.04
N PRO A 97 13.64 10.67 1.82
CA PRO A 97 14.06 11.78 0.98
C PRO A 97 14.04 11.42 -0.52
N VAL A 98 12.84 11.19 -1.06
CA VAL A 98 12.61 10.74 -2.44
C VAL A 98 13.30 11.59 -3.50
N GLU A 99 13.49 12.88 -3.23
CA GLU A 99 14.18 13.84 -4.08
C GLU A 99 15.67 13.55 -4.29
N ARG A 100 16.29 12.73 -3.42
CA ARG A 100 17.70 12.30 -3.58
C ARG A 100 17.86 11.23 -4.67
N TYR A 101 16.77 10.60 -5.07
CA TYR A 101 16.78 9.42 -5.93
C TYR A 101 16.14 9.71 -7.28
N ASN A 102 16.68 9.11 -8.34
CA ASN A 102 16.03 9.17 -9.63
C ASN A 102 14.74 8.31 -9.65
N THR A 103 13.95 8.42 -10.72
CA THR A 103 12.67 7.71 -10.85
C THR A 103 12.79 6.19 -10.71
N GLU A 104 13.83 5.58 -11.31
CA GLU A 104 13.99 4.12 -11.26
C GLU A 104 14.47 3.66 -9.88
N GLN A 105 15.35 4.41 -9.23
CA GLN A 105 15.75 4.16 -7.85
C GLN A 105 14.56 4.27 -6.88
N ASN A 106 13.72 5.29 -7.02
CA ASN A 106 12.50 5.43 -6.24
C ASN A 106 11.52 4.25 -6.45
N LYS A 107 11.37 3.77 -7.70
CA LYS A 107 10.60 2.55 -7.98
C LYS A 107 11.21 1.32 -7.31
N ALA A 108 12.53 1.20 -7.33
CA ALA A 108 13.23 0.08 -6.69
C ALA A 108 13.06 0.10 -5.17
N ILE A 109 13.18 1.26 -4.52
CA ILE A 109 12.88 1.41 -3.08
C ILE A 109 11.45 0.96 -2.80
N TYR A 110 10.48 1.48 -3.55
CA TYR A 110 9.08 1.15 -3.31
C TYR A 110 8.77 -0.34 -3.55
N TRP A 111 9.42 -0.93 -4.55
CA TRP A 111 9.35 -2.37 -4.82
C TRP A 111 9.87 -3.20 -3.64
N LEU A 112 11.07 -2.88 -3.13
CA LEU A 112 11.68 -3.58 -2.00
C LEU A 112 10.83 -3.43 -0.73
N PHE A 113 10.29 -2.24 -0.46
CA PHE A 113 9.36 -2.00 0.65
C PHE A 113 8.09 -2.84 0.53
N GLY A 114 7.51 -2.94 -0.67
CA GLY A 114 6.37 -3.83 -0.94
C GLY A 114 6.69 -5.28 -0.56
N HIS A 115 7.85 -5.78 -0.96
CA HIS A 115 8.32 -7.13 -0.61
C HIS A 115 8.61 -7.31 0.89
N LEU A 116 9.07 -6.27 1.59
CA LEU A 116 9.27 -6.30 3.03
C LEU A 116 7.94 -6.33 3.82
N LEU A 117 6.86 -5.78 3.26
CA LEU A 117 5.53 -5.82 3.86
C LEU A 117 4.77 -7.12 3.54
N GLY A 118 5.01 -7.72 2.37
CA GLY A 118 4.37 -8.98 1.98
C GLY A 118 4.55 -9.33 0.52
N ARG A 119 3.71 -10.25 0.02
CA ARG A 119 3.74 -10.64 -1.39
C ARG A 119 3.13 -9.52 -2.25
N VAL A 120 3.91 -8.96 -3.16
CA VAL A 120 3.40 -8.03 -4.18
C VAL A 120 2.51 -8.79 -5.17
N VAL A 121 1.31 -8.27 -5.42
CA VAL A 121 0.31 -8.88 -6.31
C VAL A 121 0.02 -7.99 -7.52
N ASP A 122 -0.43 -8.60 -8.60
CA ASP A 122 -0.83 -7.87 -9.80
C ASP A 122 -2.10 -7.06 -9.55
N GLN A 123 -2.07 -5.77 -9.88
CA GLN A 123 -3.23 -4.87 -9.76
C GLN A 123 -4.19 -4.98 -10.97
N LYS A 124 -3.71 -5.55 -12.08
CA LYS A 124 -4.43 -5.72 -13.34
C LYS A 124 -4.02 -7.04 -13.98
N TRP A 125 -4.91 -7.60 -14.80
CA TRP A 125 -4.66 -8.83 -15.59
C TRP A 125 -3.37 -8.80 -16.41
N GLY A 126 -2.86 -7.61 -16.77
CA GLY A 126 -1.60 -7.43 -17.50
C GLY A 126 -0.33 -7.48 -16.65
N GLY A 127 -0.38 -7.95 -15.40
CA GLY A 127 0.81 -8.08 -14.54
C GLY A 127 1.35 -6.77 -13.95
N THR A 128 0.61 -5.67 -14.07
CA THR A 128 1.02 -4.37 -13.52
C THR A 128 1.02 -4.42 -11.99
N ARG A 129 2.19 -4.23 -11.37
CA ARG A 129 2.36 -4.23 -9.91
C ARG A 129 2.68 -2.86 -9.32
N LEU A 130 3.39 -2.03 -10.09
CA LEU A 130 3.62 -0.61 -9.83
C LEU A 130 2.91 0.21 -10.91
N TYR A 131 2.24 1.30 -10.52
CA TYR A 131 1.61 2.21 -11.47
C TYR A 131 1.67 3.65 -10.96
N ASP A 132 1.78 4.60 -11.89
CA ASP A 132 1.79 6.03 -11.59
C ASP A 132 0.40 6.55 -11.25
N VAL A 133 0.28 7.22 -10.10
CA VAL A 133 -0.89 8.03 -9.74
C VAL A 133 -0.54 9.49 -10.01
N LYS A 134 -1.05 10.05 -11.10
CA LYS A 134 -0.82 11.43 -11.50
C LYS A 134 -1.85 11.88 -12.53
N ASP A 135 -2.18 13.17 -12.54
CA ASP A 135 -2.99 13.72 -13.63
C ASP A 135 -2.20 13.59 -14.95
N ALA A 136 -2.72 12.77 -15.87
CA ALA A 136 -2.14 12.56 -17.19
C ALA A 136 -2.69 13.53 -18.25
N GLY A 137 -3.57 14.48 -17.86
CA GLY A 137 -4.20 15.43 -18.77
C GLY A 137 -5.18 14.79 -19.76
N LYS A 138 -5.60 13.54 -19.53
CA LYS A 138 -6.53 12.82 -20.41
C LYS A 138 -7.98 13.13 -20.01
N PRO A 139 -8.88 13.42 -20.97
CA PRO A 139 -10.29 13.59 -20.66
C PRO A 139 -10.88 12.28 -20.12
N LEU A 140 -11.83 12.39 -19.20
CA LEU A 140 -12.55 11.22 -18.69
C LEU A 140 -13.29 10.53 -19.85
N GLY A 141 -13.11 9.22 -19.97
CA GLY A 141 -13.73 8.42 -21.02
C GLY A 141 -13.66 6.94 -20.69
N HIS A 142 -14.22 6.09 -21.56
CA HIS A 142 -14.20 4.65 -21.36
C HIS A 142 -12.77 4.12 -21.15
N GLY A 143 -12.53 3.46 -20.02
CA GLY A 143 -11.23 2.88 -19.67
C GLY A 143 -10.25 3.84 -18.98
N VAL A 144 -10.57 5.12 -18.82
CA VAL A 144 -9.73 6.08 -18.08
C VAL A 144 -9.99 5.90 -16.58
N ARG A 145 -8.94 5.59 -15.81
CA ARG A 145 -9.02 5.50 -14.35
C ARG A 145 -8.91 6.89 -13.73
N ARG A 146 -9.68 7.15 -12.66
CA ARG A 146 -9.60 8.40 -11.89
C ARG A 146 -8.21 8.65 -11.29
N SER A 147 -7.48 7.60 -10.96
CA SER A 147 -6.10 7.66 -10.47
C SER A 147 -5.10 8.30 -11.46
N ILE A 148 -5.49 8.50 -12.73
CA ILE A 148 -4.67 9.20 -13.73
C ILE A 148 -5.29 10.53 -14.20
N THR A 149 -6.18 11.11 -13.40
CA THR A 149 -6.85 12.40 -13.67
C THR A 149 -6.80 13.29 -12.42
N ASN A 150 -7.30 14.53 -12.53
CA ASN A 150 -7.47 15.47 -11.42
C ASN A 150 -8.85 15.40 -10.74
N LEU A 151 -9.64 14.37 -11.03
CA LEU A 151 -11.00 14.23 -10.49
C LEU A 151 -10.97 13.65 -9.08
N ASP A 152 -11.96 14.05 -8.27
CA ASP A 152 -12.18 13.43 -6.98
C ASP A 152 -12.45 11.92 -7.12
N GLN A 153 -11.92 11.16 -6.17
CA GLN A 153 -12.04 9.71 -6.12
C GLN A 153 -12.94 9.31 -4.94
N PRO A 154 -14.11 8.71 -5.20
CA PRO A 154 -15.00 8.24 -4.13
C PRO A 154 -14.31 7.24 -3.21
N PHE A 155 -14.81 7.09 -1.99
CA PHE A 155 -14.34 6.03 -1.08
C PHE A 155 -14.52 4.64 -1.72
N HIS A 156 -13.48 3.82 -1.62
CA HIS A 156 -13.44 2.46 -2.18
C HIS A 156 -12.40 1.62 -1.44
N THR A 157 -12.52 0.30 -1.57
CA THR A 157 -11.45 -0.66 -1.30
C THR A 157 -10.83 -1.09 -2.62
N ASP A 158 -9.53 -1.36 -2.65
CA ASP A 158 -8.84 -1.76 -3.88
C ASP A 158 -8.96 -3.26 -4.19
N GLY A 159 -8.99 -3.57 -5.49
CA GLY A 159 -8.99 -4.93 -6.01
C GLY A 159 -10.19 -5.82 -5.62
N PRO A 160 -11.43 -5.32 -5.45
CA PRO A 160 -12.56 -6.17 -5.06
C PRO A 160 -12.94 -7.22 -6.12
N TRP A 161 -12.45 -7.06 -7.36
CA TRP A 161 -12.63 -8.02 -8.46
C TRP A 161 -11.52 -9.08 -8.55
N LEU A 162 -10.46 -8.98 -7.72
CA LEU A 162 -9.41 -9.98 -7.69
C LEU A 162 -9.88 -11.20 -6.88
N SER A 163 -9.47 -12.41 -7.29
CA SER A 163 -9.78 -13.65 -6.57
C SER A 163 -9.25 -13.64 -5.13
N MET A 164 -8.22 -12.83 -4.88
CA MET A 164 -7.70 -12.54 -3.56
C MET A 164 -7.42 -11.03 -3.48
N THR A 165 -8.30 -10.31 -2.79
CA THR A 165 -8.17 -8.88 -2.53
C THR A 165 -6.86 -8.60 -1.79
N PRO A 166 -6.09 -7.57 -2.18
CA PRO A 166 -4.90 -7.18 -1.44
C PRO A 166 -5.26 -6.79 -0.01
N GLN A 167 -4.48 -7.25 0.96
CA GLN A 167 -4.65 -6.87 2.37
C GLN A 167 -4.08 -5.48 2.67
N ILE A 168 -3.16 -5.02 1.82
CA ILE A 168 -2.41 -3.78 1.99
C ILE A 168 -2.39 -3.06 0.64
N VAL A 169 -2.64 -1.76 0.67
CA VAL A 169 -2.40 -0.84 -0.44
C VAL A 169 -1.33 0.15 0.02
N GLY A 170 -0.29 0.33 -0.80
CA GLY A 170 0.73 1.34 -0.58
C GLY A 170 0.55 2.52 -1.53
N LEU A 171 0.89 3.72 -1.07
CA LEU A 171 1.09 4.90 -1.90
C LEU A 171 2.48 5.47 -1.58
N PHE A 172 3.26 5.76 -2.61
CA PHE A 172 4.61 6.30 -2.48
C PHE A 172 4.68 7.66 -3.16
N CYS A 173 4.65 8.71 -2.35
CA CYS A 173 4.59 10.09 -2.85
C CYS A 173 5.96 10.53 -3.35
N LEU A 174 6.10 10.72 -4.66
CA LEU A 174 7.31 11.28 -5.27
C LEU A 174 7.26 12.80 -5.37
N GLN A 175 6.07 13.36 -5.50
CA GLN A 175 5.83 14.79 -5.62
C GLN A 175 4.41 15.12 -5.13
N THR A 176 4.31 16.05 -4.20
CA THR A 176 3.02 16.58 -3.73
C THR A 176 2.38 17.44 -4.81
N ALA A 177 1.05 17.39 -4.92
CA ALA A 177 0.31 18.27 -5.82
C ALA A 177 0.45 19.74 -5.38
N GLN A 178 0.54 20.66 -6.35
CA GLN A 178 0.57 22.10 -6.04
C GLN A 178 -0.75 22.58 -5.42
N THR A 179 -1.87 22.03 -5.91
CA THR A 179 -3.22 22.29 -5.41
C THR A 179 -4.00 20.98 -5.39
N GLY A 180 -4.76 20.73 -4.33
CA GLY A 180 -5.51 19.48 -4.18
C GLY A 180 -4.62 18.31 -3.75
N GLY A 181 -4.94 17.09 -4.22
CA GLY A 181 -4.15 15.88 -3.91
C GLY A 181 -4.31 15.35 -2.48
N MET A 182 -5.32 15.81 -1.74
CA MET A 182 -5.59 15.35 -0.38
C MET A 182 -6.03 13.88 -0.39
N SER A 183 -5.39 13.05 0.44
CA SER A 183 -5.89 11.71 0.74
C SER A 183 -6.96 11.76 1.82
N ARG A 184 -8.08 11.10 1.58
CA ARG A 184 -9.17 10.93 2.56
C ARG A 184 -9.29 9.45 2.91
N LEU A 185 -9.44 9.18 4.20
CA LEU A 185 -9.52 7.83 4.74
C LEU A 185 -10.76 7.72 5.62
N VAL A 186 -11.37 6.55 5.63
CA VAL A 186 -12.46 6.20 6.53
C VAL A 186 -12.21 4.79 7.07
N SER A 187 -12.45 4.60 8.36
CA SER A 187 -12.43 3.26 8.94
C SER A 187 -13.74 2.54 8.61
N LEU A 188 -13.65 1.41 7.90
CA LEU A 188 -14.79 0.52 7.69
C LEU A 188 -15.29 -0.09 9.00
N VAL A 189 -14.42 -0.22 10.00
CA VAL A 189 -14.77 -0.67 11.35
C VAL A 189 -15.71 0.34 12.03
N THR A 190 -15.34 1.61 11.98
CA THR A 190 -16.17 2.70 12.51
C THR A 190 -17.47 2.83 11.72
N ALA A 191 -17.41 2.76 10.38
CA ALA A 191 -18.61 2.80 9.53
C ALA A 191 -19.58 1.66 9.86
N HIS A 192 -19.07 0.45 10.11
CA HIS A 192 -19.87 -0.68 10.56
C HIS A 192 -20.60 -0.38 11.88
N ASN A 193 -19.88 0.11 12.89
CA ASN A 193 -20.47 0.43 14.19
C ASN A 193 -21.55 1.53 14.07
N GLU A 194 -21.29 2.58 13.28
CA GLU A 194 -22.27 3.66 13.04
C GLU A 194 -23.51 3.16 12.29
N MET A 195 -23.35 2.30 11.27
CA MET A 195 -24.49 1.68 10.59
C MET A 195 -25.33 0.85 11.55
N ARG A 196 -24.71 0.04 12.41
CA ARG A 196 -25.44 -0.75 13.42
C ARG A 196 -26.19 0.14 14.42
N ARG A 197 -25.61 1.27 14.82
CA ARG A 197 -26.23 2.21 15.78
C ARG A 197 -27.41 2.97 15.18
N LEU A 198 -27.31 3.35 13.90
CA LEU A 198 -28.30 4.21 13.22
C LEU A 198 -29.33 3.43 12.39
N HIS A 199 -28.99 2.23 11.95
CA HIS A 199 -29.77 1.38 11.03
C HIS A 199 -29.59 -0.12 11.35
N PRO A 200 -30.05 -0.59 12.54
CA PRO A 200 -29.80 -1.96 13.02
C PRO A 200 -30.49 -3.07 12.19
#